data_AF-A0A938B1G9-F1
#
_entry.id   AF-A0A938B1G9-F1
#
_cell.length_a   1.000
_cell.length_b   1.000
_cell.length_c   1.000
_cell.angle_alpha   90.00
_cell.angle_beta   90.00
_cell.angle_gamma   90.00
#
_symmetry.space_group_name_H-M   'P 1'
#
loop_
_entity.id
_entity.type
_entity.pdbx_description
1 polymer ?
#
loop_
_entity_poly.entity_id
_entity_poly.type
_entity_poly.pdbx_seq_one_letter_code
_entity_poly.pdbx_strand_id
1 'polypeptide(L)' 'MARGIRLSQVTYEELLRDRLAYGSPATVSQKLCHLRDELGLSGVIMEANVGGQLSPEQVLNSIRLYAQEVAPSLR' A
#
# COMPACT_ATOMS: atom_id res chain seq x y z
N MET A 1 3.52 -3.63 -25.80
CA MET A 1 2.08 -3.26 -25.70
C MET A 1 1.33 -4.56 -25.45
N ALA A 2 0.75 -4.88 -24.30
CA ALA A 2 -0.17 -4.08 -23.50
C ALA A 2 -0.03 -4.39 -21.99
N ARG A 3 0.29 -3.34 -21.23
CA ARG A 3 0.26 -3.26 -19.76
C ARG A 3 -1.18 -2.99 -19.34
N GLY A 4 -2.03 -4.02 -19.43
CA GLY A 4 -3.42 -3.89 -19.00
C GLY A 4 -4.27 -4.99 -19.59
N ILE A 5 -4.47 -6.07 -18.82
CA ILE A 5 -5.72 -6.83 -18.66
C ILE A 5 -5.44 -7.86 -17.57
N ARG A 6 -5.95 -7.59 -16.37
CA ARG A 6 -6.59 -8.51 -15.41
C ARG A 6 -6.84 -7.79 -14.08
N LEU A 7 -7.52 -6.65 -14.16
CA LEU A 7 -8.12 -5.98 -13.00
C LEU A 7 -9.64 -6.13 -12.96
N SER A 8 -10.22 -6.78 -13.98
CA SER A 8 -11.67 -6.94 -14.13
C SER A 8 -12.26 -8.14 -13.37
N GLN A 9 -11.45 -8.88 -12.63
CA GLN A 9 -11.88 -10.08 -11.89
C GLN A 9 -11.43 -10.08 -10.43
N VAL A 10 -10.76 -9.03 -9.95
CA VAL A 10 -10.38 -8.94 -8.54
C VAL A 10 -11.58 -8.37 -7.79
N THR A 11 -12.17 -9.18 -6.93
CA THR A 11 -13.25 -8.77 -6.04
C THR A 11 -12.78 -7.65 -5.11
N TYR A 12 -13.71 -6.83 -4.61
CA TYR A 12 -13.37 -5.76 -3.65
C TYR A 12 -12.63 -6.31 -2.42
N GLU A 13 -12.97 -7.53 -1.99
CA GLU A 13 -12.32 -8.23 -0.88
C GLU A 13 -10.88 -8.65 -1.20
N GLU A 14 -10.61 -9.11 -2.42
CA GLU A 14 -9.24 -9.40 -2.89
C GLU A 14 -8.42 -8.11 -3.10
N LEU A 15 -9.04 -7.01 -3.53
CA LEU A 15 -8.38 -5.70 -3.56
C LEU A 15 -8.02 -5.22 -2.14
N LEU A 16 -8.94 -5.40 -1.19
CA LEU A 16 -8.71 -5.03 0.20
C LEU A 16 -7.66 -5.93 0.85
N ARG A 17 -7.65 -7.22 0.54
CA ARG A 17 -6.69 -8.21 1.06
C ARG A 17 -5.29 -7.96 0.50
N ASP A 18 -5.18 -7.82 -0.82
CA ASP A 18 -3.88 -7.94 -1.51
C ASP A 18 -3.29 -6.61 -1.96
N ARG A 19 -4.06 -5.51 -2.00
CA ARG A 19 -3.62 -4.25 -2.66
C ARG A 19 -3.70 -2.99 -1.83
N LEU A 20 -4.37 -3.00 -0.69
CA LEU A 20 -4.57 -1.81 0.13
C LEU A 20 -4.08 -2.03 1.56
N ALA A 21 -3.04 -1.27 1.94
CA ALA A 21 -2.59 -1.14 3.32
C ALA A 21 -2.95 0.27 3.81
N TYR A 22 -3.85 0.36 4.80
CA TYR A 22 -4.34 1.61 5.36
C TYR A 22 -4.47 1.50 6.89
N GLY A 23 -4.45 2.64 7.57
CA GLY A 23 -4.56 2.72 9.03
C GLY A 23 -3.31 3.30 9.68
N SER A 24 -3.01 2.85 10.90
CA SER A 24 -1.81 3.28 11.62
C SER A 24 -0.54 2.72 10.98
N PRO A 25 0.63 3.34 11.21
CA PRO A 25 1.90 2.80 10.72
C PRO A 25 2.12 1.33 11.11
N ALA A 26 1.79 0.95 12.35
CA ALA A 26 1.92 -0.44 12.82
C ALA A 26 1.08 -1.43 11.99
N THR A 27 -0.19 -1.08 11.73
CA THR A 27 -1.08 -1.92 10.92
C THR A 27 -0.61 -2.02 9.47
N VAL A 28 -0.15 -0.91 8.90
CA VAL A 28 0.40 -0.87 7.53
C VAL A 28 1.66 -1.72 7.43
N SER A 29 2.60 -1.58 8.37
CA SER A 29 3.83 -2.38 8.43
C SER A 29 3.54 -3.87 8.51
N GLN A 30 2.68 -4.28 9.44
CA GLN A 30 2.33 -5.70 9.61
C GLN A 30 1.79 -6.30 8.30
N LYS A 31 0.89 -5.57 7.63
CA LYS A 31 0.28 -6.04 6.39
C LYS A 31 1.28 -6.09 5.23
N LEU A 32 2.13 -5.09 5.10
CA LEU A 32 3.15 -5.06 4.04
C LEU A 32 4.22 -6.13 4.24
N CYS A 33 4.66 -6.40 5.48
CA CYS A 33 5.56 -7.52 5.76
C CYS A 33 4.93 -8.86 5.40
N HIS A 34 3.67 -9.07 5.79
CA HIS A 34 2.93 -10.29 5.45
C HIS A 34 2.83 -10.49 3.93
N LEU A 35 2.42 -9.46 3.18
CA LEU A 35 2.32 -9.53 1.72
C LEU A 35 3.68 -9.73 1.04
N ARG A 36 4.75 -9.10 1.56
CA ARG A 36 6.12 -9.30 1.08
C ARG A 36 6.54 -10.77 1.21
N ASP A 37 6.30 -11.36 2.37
CA ASP A 37 6.74 -12.72 2.69
C ASP A 37 5.92 -13.77 1.95
N GLU A 38 4.60 -13.58 1.84
CA GLU A 38 3.70 -14.51 1.14
C GLU A 38 3.87 -14.47 -0.39
N LEU A 39 4.10 -13.28 -0.97
CA LEU A 39 4.14 -13.09 -2.42
C LEU A 39 5.57 -12.95 -2.97
N GLY A 40 6.60 -12.93 -2.11
CA GLY A 40 8.01 -12.77 -2.50
C GLY A 40 8.30 -11.41 -3.14
N LEU A 41 7.65 -10.34 -2.68
CA LEU A 41 7.79 -9.01 -3.28
C LEU A 41 9.18 -8.42 -3.02
N SER A 42 9.85 -7.93 -4.06
CA SER A 42 11.13 -7.22 -3.91
C SER A 42 10.97 -5.76 -3.49
N GLY A 43 9.74 -5.25 -3.45
CA GLY A 43 9.43 -3.87 -3.10
C GLY A 43 7.97 -3.51 -3.34
N VAL A 44 7.57 -2.32 -2.88
CA VAL A 44 6.20 -1.81 -3.01
C VAL A 44 6.21 -0.38 -3.54
N ILE A 45 5.17 -0.02 -4.29
CA ILE A 45 4.88 1.36 -4.67
C ILE A 45 3.72 1.84 -3.81
N MET A 46 3.88 3.00 -3.18
CA MET A 46 2.85 3.61 -2.34
C MET A 46 2.21 4.78 -3.08
N GLU A 47 0.88 4.77 -3.13
CA GLU A 47 0.06 5.88 -3.59
C GLU A 47 -0.66 6.47 -2.36
N ALA A 48 -0.20 7.63 -1.89
CA ALA A 48 -0.69 8.22 -0.65
C ALA A 48 -2.11 8.79 -0.77
N ASN A 49 -2.61 9.07 -1.99
CA ASN A 49 -3.91 9.70 -2.22
C ASN A 49 -4.82 8.85 -3.12
N VAL A 50 -5.11 7.63 -2.71
CA VAL A 50 -6.04 6.76 -3.44
C VAL A 50 -7.42 7.43 -3.45
N GLY A 51 -7.93 7.72 -4.65
CA GLY A 51 -9.24 8.36 -4.85
C GLY A 51 -9.24 9.89 -4.84
N GLY A 52 -8.10 10.54 -4.62
CA GLY A 52 -7.95 12.00 -4.80
C GLY A 52 -8.63 12.88 -3.74
N GLN A 53 -9.09 12.29 -2.63
CA GLN A 53 -9.90 12.98 -1.62
C GLN A 53 -9.08 13.60 -0.48
N LEU A 54 -7.80 13.26 -0.34
CA LEU A 54 -6.95 13.81 0.71
C LEU A 54 -6.47 15.21 0.36
N SER A 55 -6.41 16.07 1.39
CA SER A 55 -5.74 17.36 1.27
C SER A 55 -4.22 17.17 1.06
N PRO A 56 -3.52 18.16 0.49
CA PRO A 56 -2.06 18.10 0.33
C PRO A 56 -1.31 17.83 1.65
N GLU A 57 -1.78 18.40 2.76
CA GLU A 57 -1.20 18.19 4.09
C GLU A 57 -1.36 16.75 4.56
N GLN A 58 -2.54 16.15 4.36
CA GLN A 58 -2.78 14.75 4.70
C GLN A 58 -1.91 13.80 3.88
N VAL A 59 -1.73 14.10 2.58
CA VAL A 59 -0.83 13.33 1.71
C VAL A 59 0.61 13.40 2.20
N LEU A 60 1.10 14.61 2.51
CA LEU A 60 2.45 14.80 3.04
C LEU A 60 2.65 14.09 4.38
N ASN A 61 1.66 14.14 5.26
CA ASN A 61 1.71 13.44 6.54
C ASN A 61 1.78 11.92 6.36
N SER A 62 0.99 11.34 5.44
CA SER A 62 1.04 9.91 5.11
C SER A 62 2.41 9.50 4.55
N ILE A 63 3.00 10.31 3.66
CA ILE A 63 4.34 10.05 3.12
C ILE A 63 5.38 10.09 4.25
N ARG A 64 5.30 11.07 5.16
CA ARG A 64 6.20 11.21 6.30
C ARG A 64 6.09 10.00 7.24
N LEU A 65 4.88 9.62 7.65
CA LEU A 65 4.64 8.45 8.51
C LEU A 65 5.17 7.17 7.85
N TYR A 66 4.92 7.00 6.55
CA TYR A 66 5.45 5.85 5.81
C TYR A 66 6.98 5.82 5.86
N ALA A 67 7.63 6.94 5.54
CA ALA A 67 9.09 7.00 5.51
C ALA A 67 9.75 6.79 6.89
N GLN A 68 9.12 7.30 7.95
CA GLN A 68 9.68 7.28 9.31
C GLN A 68 9.38 6.00 10.07
N GLU A 69 8.20 5.41 9.87
CA GLU A 69 7.70 4.32 10.74
C GLU A 69 7.46 3.01 9.98
N VAL A 70 7.11 3.09 8.69
CA VAL A 70 6.77 1.89 7.89
C VAL A 70 7.97 1.37 7.13
N ALA A 71 8.60 2.18 6.27
CA ALA A 71 9.71 1.77 5.42
C ALA A 71 10.88 1.11 6.17
N PRO A 72 11.27 1.54 7.39
CA PRO A 72 12.31 0.87 8.16
C PRO A 72 11.97 -0.58 8.54
N SER A 73 10.69 -0.90 8.74
CA SER A 73 10.23 -2.25 9.10
C SER A 73 10.18 -3.22 7.92
N LEU A 74 10.26 -2.71 6.68
CA LEU A 74 10.21 -3.52 5.45
C LEU A 74 11.59 -3.98 4.96
N ARG A 75 12.67 -3.49 5.60
CA ARG A 75 14.06 -3.88 5.31
C ARG A 75 14.36 -5.32 5.74
#